data_AF-A0A545W696-F1
#
_entry.id   AF-A0A545W696-F1
#
_cell.length_a   1.000
_cell.length_b   1.000
_cell.length_c   1.000
_cell.angle_alpha   90.00
_cell.angle_beta   90.00
_cell.angle_gamma   90.00
#
_symmetry.space_group_name_H-M   'P 1'
#
loop_
_entity.id
_entity.type
_entity.pdbx_description
1 polymer ?
#
loop_
_entity_poly.entity_id
_entity_poly.type
_entity_poly.pdbx_seq_one_letter_code
_entity_poly.pdbx_strand_id
1 'polypeptide(L)'
;MLAWSTHTEGAIQLVQNRGRDQLKTKVGRDIFVTVRTQQIIHSFSSGQPAARNIDFWIKDAVKDPFATDLQRITLQISELKTEANKLLVSVYHSPENVKIVMNVVRKCQIMDQELQQWSQNIPENYKGKPVTWVNGVSDGDYSKAEVFPGRIDAFQDLWVTTVWVTMRCSRLVLASLIVRAVAWVYSPIDYRTTPEYTTWSNICAGIITDLCAAIPYQLGWFKSRQELLERTDLTSYCCGDEAVAKGLSGYFVTWPLSCIITQDYSTAGQRAWAKGRLEYIASDLGVGYAKMLTHVNVRVPSMLIKRDAMAASGSVDTSAIDFEKVLSNRIVPPSRHTVESPAGPSRERVAILEQQQRAAMEAALATYYRFSDGGAH
;
A
#
# COMPACT_ATOMS: atom_id res chain seq x y z
N MET A 1 -15.57 0.12 -1.64
CA MET A 1 -14.72 0.30 -0.44
C MET A 1 -15.53 0.71 0.78
N LEU A 2 -16.53 1.60 0.67
CA LEU A 2 -17.38 2.03 1.80
C LEU A 2 -17.86 0.89 2.72
N ALA A 3 -18.35 -0.23 2.18
CA ALA A 3 -18.82 -1.36 3.02
C ALA A 3 -17.69 -2.03 3.84
N TRP A 4 -16.49 -2.17 3.29
CA TRP A 4 -15.34 -2.73 4.03
C TRP A 4 -14.75 -1.72 5.02
N SER A 5 -14.67 -0.45 4.60
CA SER A 5 -14.19 0.67 5.42
C SER A 5 -15.03 0.81 6.69
N THR A 6 -16.35 0.96 6.52
CA THR A 6 -17.32 1.07 7.64
C THR A 6 -17.39 -0.18 8.51
N HIS A 7 -17.27 -1.39 7.95
CA HIS A 7 -17.14 -2.62 8.73
C HIS A 7 -15.88 -2.59 9.60
N THR A 8 -14.75 -2.18 9.04
CA THR A 8 -13.47 -2.09 9.76
C THR A 8 -13.57 -1.06 10.89
N GLU A 9 -14.16 0.12 10.63
CA GLU A 9 -14.42 1.13 11.67
C GLU A 9 -15.32 0.61 12.79
N GLY A 10 -16.37 -0.14 12.47
CA GLY A 10 -17.21 -0.80 13.47
C GLY A 10 -16.42 -1.79 14.34
N ALA A 11 -15.56 -2.61 13.71
CA ALA A 11 -14.71 -3.55 14.44
C ALA A 11 -13.70 -2.84 15.35
N ILE A 12 -13.12 -1.72 14.90
CA ILE A 12 -12.25 -0.85 15.69
C ILE A 12 -12.99 -0.31 16.92
N GLN A 13 -14.21 0.21 16.74
CA GLN A 13 -15.03 0.71 17.86
C GLN A 13 -15.35 -0.39 18.88
N LEU A 14 -15.68 -1.61 18.43
CA LEU A 14 -15.93 -2.74 19.32
C LEU A 14 -14.71 -3.10 20.16
N VAL A 15 -13.52 -3.13 19.56
CA VAL A 15 -12.26 -3.40 20.26
C VAL A 15 -11.93 -2.28 21.24
N GLN A 16 -12.19 -1.03 20.89
CA GLN A 16 -12.01 0.11 21.80
C GLN A 16 -12.93 0.00 23.02
N ASN A 17 -14.22 -0.29 22.79
CA ASN A 17 -15.21 -0.40 23.86
C ASN A 17 -14.94 -1.58 24.80
N ARG A 18 -14.45 -2.71 24.28
CA ARG A 18 -14.05 -3.88 25.09
C ARG A 18 -12.78 -3.64 25.92
N GLY A 19 -11.96 -2.65 25.58
CA GLY A 19 -10.75 -2.28 26.32
C GLY A 19 -9.76 -3.43 26.48
N ARG A 20 -9.00 -3.43 27.58
CA ARG A 20 -7.96 -4.46 27.82
C ARG A 20 -8.52 -5.81 28.29
N ASP A 21 -9.77 -5.87 28.72
CA ASP A 21 -10.38 -7.11 29.22
C ASP A 21 -10.44 -8.22 28.16
N GLN A 22 -10.59 -7.87 26.89
CA GLN A 22 -10.56 -8.85 25.80
C GLN A 22 -9.23 -9.60 25.70
N LEU A 23 -8.12 -9.01 26.17
CA LEU A 23 -6.79 -9.64 26.11
C LEU A 23 -6.66 -10.80 27.12
N LYS A 24 -7.57 -10.92 28.09
CA LYS A 24 -7.57 -11.99 29.11
C LYS A 24 -7.89 -13.37 28.52
N THR A 25 -8.55 -13.42 27.36
CA THR A 25 -8.91 -14.68 26.69
C THR A 25 -8.15 -14.84 25.39
N LYS A 26 -7.89 -16.08 24.98
CA LYS A 26 -7.27 -16.38 23.68
C LYS A 26 -8.08 -15.79 22.53
N VAL A 27 -9.40 -16.01 22.54
CA VAL A 27 -10.30 -15.53 21.47
C VAL A 27 -10.33 -14.01 21.40
N GLY A 28 -10.46 -13.32 22.54
CA GLY A 28 -10.47 -11.86 22.55
C GLY A 28 -9.13 -11.25 22.12
N ARG A 29 -8.00 -11.89 22.47
CA ARG A 29 -6.67 -11.49 21.98
C ARG A 29 -6.53 -11.71 20.47
N ASP A 30 -6.98 -12.85 19.95
CA ASP A 30 -6.94 -13.16 18.52
C ASP A 30 -7.77 -12.13 17.73
N ILE A 31 -8.98 -11.78 18.19
CA ILE A 31 -9.82 -10.73 17.60
C ILE A 31 -9.10 -9.38 17.64
N PHE A 32 -8.50 -8.99 18.77
CA PHE A 32 -7.77 -7.73 18.91
C PHE A 32 -6.64 -7.63 17.88
N VAL A 33 -5.84 -8.69 17.72
CA VAL A 33 -4.73 -8.73 16.75
C VAL A 33 -5.25 -8.66 15.31
N THR A 34 -6.36 -9.34 14.99
CA THR A 34 -6.99 -9.26 13.67
C THR A 34 -7.46 -7.84 13.36
N VAL A 35 -8.17 -7.19 14.30
CA VAL A 35 -8.65 -5.81 14.12
C VAL A 35 -7.48 -4.83 13.99
N ARG A 36 -6.39 -5.03 14.74
CA ARG A 36 -5.15 -4.23 14.58
C ARG A 36 -4.61 -4.31 13.14
N THR A 37 -4.53 -5.52 12.56
CA THR A 37 -4.11 -5.68 11.16
C THR A 37 -5.07 -4.95 10.19
N GLN A 38 -6.38 -5.03 10.42
CA GLN A 38 -7.36 -4.35 9.57
C GLN A 38 -7.30 -2.82 9.71
N GLN A 39 -7.06 -2.30 10.92
CA GLN A 39 -6.82 -0.87 11.14
C GLN A 39 -5.61 -0.38 10.34
N ILE A 40 -4.51 -1.13 10.32
CA ILE A 40 -3.31 -0.76 9.53
C ILE A 40 -3.66 -0.69 8.05
N ILE A 41 -4.34 -1.72 7.52
CA ILE A 41 -4.77 -1.78 6.12
C ILE A 41 -5.72 -0.62 5.78
N HIS A 42 -6.66 -0.32 6.68
CA HIS A 42 -7.57 0.81 6.56
C HIS A 42 -6.82 2.14 6.48
N SER A 43 -5.90 2.38 7.42
CA SER A 43 -5.10 3.61 7.47
C SER A 43 -4.22 3.76 6.23
N PHE A 44 -3.65 2.66 5.74
CA PHE A 44 -2.94 2.64 4.46
C PHE A 44 -3.84 2.85 3.25
N SER A 45 -5.11 2.45 3.27
CA SER A 45 -5.99 2.59 2.11
C SER A 45 -6.62 3.98 2.03
N SER A 46 -7.09 4.51 3.15
CA SER A 46 -7.74 5.82 3.25
C SER A 46 -6.74 6.97 3.37
N GLY A 47 -5.53 6.70 3.90
CA GLY A 47 -4.59 7.75 4.27
C GLY A 47 -5.02 8.55 5.50
N GLN A 48 -6.03 8.07 6.23
CA GLN A 48 -6.46 8.59 7.52
C GLN A 48 -5.58 8.06 8.65
N PRO A 49 -5.46 8.81 9.77
CA PRO A 49 -4.67 8.36 10.90
C PRO A 49 -5.25 7.07 11.50
N ALA A 50 -4.38 6.26 12.09
CA ALA A 50 -4.81 5.11 12.86
C ALA A 50 -5.70 5.56 14.04
N ALA A 51 -6.75 4.80 14.34
CA ALA A 51 -7.60 5.12 15.47
C ALA A 51 -6.85 4.83 16.78
N ARG A 52 -6.59 5.84 17.62
CA ARG A 52 -5.72 5.76 18.82
C ARG A 52 -4.23 5.65 18.46
N ASN A 53 -3.39 5.88 19.47
CA ASN A 53 -1.94 5.82 19.33
C ASN A 53 -1.42 4.37 19.22
N ILE A 54 -0.15 4.25 18.81
CA ILE A 54 0.58 2.98 18.70
C ILE A 54 0.52 2.18 20.01
N ASP A 55 0.67 2.84 21.17
CA ASP A 55 0.64 2.18 22.47
C ASP A 55 -0.66 1.45 22.75
N PHE A 56 -1.80 2.04 22.35
CA PHE A 56 -3.09 1.35 22.47
C PHE A 56 -3.07 0.02 21.71
N TRP A 57 -2.50 -0.01 20.51
CA TRP A 57 -2.48 -1.21 19.67
C TRP A 57 -1.41 -2.21 20.04
N ILE A 58 -0.27 -1.79 20.60
CA ILE A 58 0.88 -2.67 20.80
C ILE A 58 1.02 -3.11 22.26
N LYS A 59 0.87 -2.20 23.21
CA LYS A 59 1.11 -2.47 24.63
C LYS A 59 0.20 -3.58 25.15
N ASP A 60 0.78 -4.56 25.86
CA ASP A 60 0.11 -5.71 26.49
C ASP A 60 -0.58 -6.70 25.51
N ALA A 61 -0.57 -6.40 24.21
CA ALA A 61 -1.18 -7.18 23.13
C ALA A 61 -0.14 -7.88 22.24
N VAL A 62 1.03 -8.18 22.82
CA VAL A 62 2.08 -8.98 22.16
C VAL A 62 1.68 -10.45 22.25
N LYS A 63 1.56 -11.11 21.10
CA LYS A 63 1.35 -12.57 21.00
C LYS A 63 2.57 -13.23 20.39
N ASP A 64 3.05 -12.65 19.30
CA ASP A 64 4.31 -12.98 18.66
C ASP A 64 5.14 -11.70 18.56
N PRO A 65 6.31 -11.62 19.24
CA PRO A 65 7.17 -10.45 19.18
C PRO A 65 7.58 -10.08 17.76
N PHE A 66 7.87 -11.05 16.89
CA PHE A 66 8.38 -10.79 15.54
C PHE A 66 7.34 -10.10 14.65
N ALA A 67 6.12 -10.64 14.58
CA ALA A 67 5.04 -10.00 13.83
C ALA A 67 4.53 -8.71 14.50
N THR A 68 4.61 -8.62 15.83
CA THR A 68 4.24 -7.38 16.55
C THR A 68 5.20 -6.24 16.22
N ASP A 69 6.48 -6.55 16.00
CA ASP A 69 7.50 -5.60 15.56
C ASP A 69 7.13 -4.97 14.21
N LEU A 70 6.79 -5.81 13.23
CA LEU A 70 6.28 -5.34 11.93
C LEU A 70 5.04 -4.46 12.09
N GLN A 71 4.07 -4.89 12.90
CA GLN A 71 2.83 -4.14 13.09
C GLN A 71 3.11 -2.75 13.71
N ARG A 72 4.06 -2.64 14.64
CA ARG A 72 4.50 -1.33 15.17
C ARG A 72 5.07 -0.45 14.06
N ILE A 73 5.97 -0.97 13.23
CA ILE A 73 6.56 -0.23 12.10
C ILE A 73 5.45 0.23 11.13
N THR A 74 4.50 -0.65 10.79
CA THR A 74 3.40 -0.28 9.87
C THR A 74 2.45 0.79 10.42
N LEU A 75 2.23 0.84 11.74
CA LEU A 75 1.46 1.92 12.37
C LEU A 75 2.20 3.25 12.27
N GLN A 76 3.52 3.26 12.50
CA GLN A 76 4.35 4.45 12.30
C GLN A 76 4.34 4.92 10.83
N ILE A 77 4.34 3.99 9.86
CA ILE A 77 4.21 4.33 8.43
C ILE A 77 2.84 4.97 8.16
N SER A 78 1.79 4.53 8.85
CA SER A 78 0.43 5.09 8.69
C SER A 78 0.36 6.53 9.20
N GLU A 79 1.03 6.83 10.31
CA GLU A 79 1.16 8.19 10.84
C GLU A 79 1.95 9.08 9.87
N LEU A 80 3.11 8.61 9.40
CA LEU A 80 3.93 9.31 8.40
C LEU A 80 3.16 9.56 7.10
N LYS A 81 2.38 8.58 6.63
CA LYS A 81 1.51 8.72 5.45
C LYS A 81 0.49 9.83 5.64
N THR A 82 -0.14 9.90 6.82
CA THR A 82 -1.13 10.92 7.15
C THR A 82 -0.49 12.31 7.16
N GLU A 83 0.67 12.45 7.81
CA GLU A 83 1.46 13.69 7.84
C GLU A 83 1.85 14.13 6.41
N ALA A 84 2.44 13.23 5.63
CA ALA A 84 2.87 13.49 4.26
C ALA A 84 1.70 13.87 3.34
N ASN A 85 0.57 13.17 3.44
CA ASN A 85 -0.62 13.48 2.66
C ASN A 85 -1.13 14.90 2.90
N LYS A 86 -1.18 15.33 4.16
CA LYS A 86 -1.59 16.69 4.53
C LYS A 86 -0.56 17.71 4.05
N LEU A 87 0.72 17.43 4.24
CA LEU A 87 1.80 18.32 3.84
C LEU A 87 1.78 18.59 2.33
N LEU A 88 1.78 17.54 1.50
CA LEU A 88 1.92 17.65 0.03
C LEU A 88 0.79 18.43 -0.66
N VAL A 89 -0.38 18.59 -0.02
CA VAL A 89 -1.51 19.35 -0.56
C VAL A 89 -1.68 20.74 0.07
N SER A 90 -0.98 21.03 1.16
CA SER A 90 -1.19 22.26 1.94
C SER A 90 -0.07 23.29 1.79
N VAL A 91 1.16 22.86 1.49
CA VAL A 91 2.30 23.76 1.39
C VAL A 91 2.53 24.24 -0.04
N TYR A 92 2.82 25.53 -0.19
CA TYR A 92 3.24 26.09 -1.47
C TYR A 92 4.73 25.82 -1.71
N HIS A 93 5.14 25.85 -2.97
CA HIS A 93 6.52 25.58 -3.36
C HIS A 93 7.45 26.74 -2.97
N SER A 94 8.40 26.49 -2.07
CA SER A 94 9.38 27.47 -1.60
C SER A 94 10.64 26.78 -1.09
N PRO A 95 11.80 27.44 -1.04
CA PRO A 95 13.04 26.81 -0.55
C PRO A 95 12.93 26.23 0.86
N GLU A 96 12.13 26.84 1.74
CA GLU A 96 11.91 26.33 3.10
C GLU A 96 11.01 25.09 3.10
N ASN A 97 9.90 25.12 2.36
CA ASN A 97 9.00 23.97 2.25
C ASN A 97 9.65 22.79 1.51
N VAL A 98 10.57 23.04 0.56
CA VAL A 98 11.41 22.00 -0.06
C VAL A 98 12.20 21.23 0.99
N LYS A 99 12.81 21.89 1.98
CA LYS A 99 13.52 21.18 3.06
C LYS A 99 12.57 20.30 3.88
N ILE A 100 11.36 20.80 4.16
CA ILE A 100 10.34 20.05 4.92
C ILE A 100 9.89 18.81 4.14
N VAL A 101 9.60 18.95 2.84
CA VAL A 101 9.19 17.81 1.98
C VAL A 101 10.35 16.83 1.77
N MET A 102 11.59 17.30 1.63
CA MET A 102 12.78 16.43 1.62
C MET A 102 12.96 15.68 2.94
N ASN A 103 12.56 16.26 4.07
CA ASN A 103 12.55 15.53 5.34
C ASN A 103 11.54 14.36 5.34
N VAL A 104 10.40 14.49 4.64
CA VAL A 104 9.47 13.37 4.43
C VAL A 104 10.14 12.24 3.65
N VAL A 105 10.90 12.56 2.59
CA VAL A 105 11.67 11.55 1.83
C VAL A 105 12.63 10.79 2.75
N ARG A 106 13.40 11.52 3.58
CA ARG A 106 14.35 10.91 4.53
C ARG A 106 13.64 10.03 5.56
N LYS A 107 12.55 10.51 6.16
CA LYS A 107 11.73 9.71 7.10
C LYS A 107 11.27 8.41 6.43
N CYS A 108 10.76 8.48 5.19
CA CYS A 108 10.31 7.29 4.47
C CYS A 108 11.46 6.30 4.18
N GLN A 109 12.64 6.79 3.82
CA GLN A 109 13.82 5.96 3.57
C GLN A 109 14.29 5.25 4.85
N ILE A 110 14.30 5.95 5.99
CA ILE A 110 14.62 5.35 7.31
C ILE A 110 13.63 4.21 7.62
N MET A 111 12.33 4.45 7.44
CA MET A 111 11.32 3.41 7.67
C MET A 111 11.45 2.22 6.72
N ASP A 112 11.85 2.44 5.46
CA ASP A 112 12.11 1.32 4.54
C ASP A 112 13.35 0.53 4.95
N GLN A 113 14.40 1.20 5.43
CA GLN A 113 15.58 0.53 5.99
C GLN A 113 15.22 -0.31 7.22
N GLU A 114 14.36 0.19 8.11
CA GLU A 114 13.85 -0.60 9.24
C GLU A 114 13.09 -1.85 8.78
N LEU A 115 12.21 -1.73 7.78
CA LEU A 115 11.52 -2.90 7.21
C LEU A 115 12.49 -3.90 6.57
N GLN A 116 13.54 -3.41 5.90
CA GLN A 116 14.57 -4.27 5.33
C GLN A 116 15.36 -5.01 6.41
N GLN A 117 15.82 -4.30 7.45
CA GLN A 117 16.51 -4.90 8.60
C GLN A 117 15.62 -5.92 9.32
N TRP A 118 14.35 -5.60 9.51
CA TRP A 118 13.36 -6.53 10.04
C TRP A 118 13.28 -7.82 9.19
N SER A 119 13.24 -7.67 7.86
CA SER A 119 13.17 -8.82 6.94
C SER A 119 14.44 -9.66 6.88
N GLN A 120 15.61 -9.06 7.13
CA GLN A 120 16.90 -9.77 7.19
C GLN A 120 17.02 -10.64 8.45
N ASN A 121 16.36 -10.27 9.54
CA ASN A 121 16.36 -10.98 10.81
C ASN A 121 15.19 -11.96 10.96
N ILE A 122 14.72 -12.53 9.84
CA ILE A 122 13.54 -13.38 9.86
C ILE A 122 13.80 -14.75 10.52
N PRO A 123 13.00 -15.17 11.51
CA PRO A 123 13.10 -16.50 12.12
C PRO A 123 12.85 -17.62 11.11
N GLU A 124 13.40 -18.81 11.36
CA GLU A 124 13.28 -19.98 10.47
C GLU A 124 11.81 -20.33 10.16
N ASN A 125 10.96 -20.28 11.18
CA ASN A 125 9.53 -20.57 11.06
C ASN A 125 8.76 -19.51 10.25
N TYR A 126 9.35 -18.34 10.02
CA TYR A 126 8.80 -17.27 9.18
C TYR A 126 9.33 -17.26 7.75
N LYS A 127 10.31 -18.10 7.39
CA LYS A 127 10.90 -18.09 6.05
C LYS A 127 9.92 -18.59 4.99
N GLY A 128 9.72 -17.78 3.94
CA GLY A 128 9.08 -18.24 2.71
C GLY A 128 10.05 -19.07 1.89
N LYS A 129 9.59 -20.20 1.33
CA LYS A 129 10.40 -21.10 0.52
C LYS A 129 9.92 -21.06 -0.94
N PRO A 130 10.77 -20.71 -1.90
CA PRO A 130 10.48 -20.93 -3.32
C PRO A 130 10.34 -22.43 -3.58
N VAL A 131 9.22 -22.87 -4.13
CA VAL A 131 8.94 -24.31 -4.31
C VAL A 131 8.92 -24.74 -5.77
N THR A 132 8.59 -23.83 -6.68
CA THR A 132 8.58 -24.10 -8.12
C THR A 132 8.60 -22.81 -8.93
N TRP A 133 8.72 -22.95 -10.25
CA TRP A 133 8.67 -21.87 -11.22
C TRP A 133 7.67 -22.19 -12.34
N VAL A 134 6.77 -21.26 -12.62
CA VAL A 134 5.75 -21.39 -13.66
C VAL A 134 6.15 -20.56 -14.88
N ASN A 135 6.38 -21.22 -16.02
CA ASN A 135 6.92 -20.57 -17.21
C ASN A 135 5.92 -19.72 -18.01
N GLY A 136 4.61 -19.99 -17.87
CA GLY A 136 3.58 -19.31 -18.66
C GLY A 136 2.16 -19.72 -18.28
N VAL A 137 1.17 -19.11 -18.94
CA VAL A 137 -0.25 -19.46 -18.81
C VAL A 137 -0.70 -20.13 -20.11
N SER A 138 -1.29 -21.33 -20.03
CA SER A 138 -1.60 -22.18 -21.19
C SER A 138 -2.37 -21.48 -22.31
N ASP A 139 -3.31 -20.60 -21.96
CA ASP A 139 -4.15 -19.86 -22.93
C ASP A 139 -3.78 -18.37 -23.05
N GLY A 140 -2.71 -17.93 -22.38
CA GLY A 140 -2.32 -16.51 -22.29
C GLY A 140 -3.28 -15.59 -21.53
N ASP A 141 -4.45 -16.09 -21.10
CA ASP A 141 -5.43 -15.34 -20.32
C ASP A 141 -5.05 -15.30 -18.83
N TYR A 142 -4.28 -14.27 -18.48
CA TYR A 142 -3.88 -14.01 -17.10
C TYR A 142 -5.06 -13.86 -16.14
N SER A 143 -6.25 -13.42 -16.59
CA SER A 143 -7.39 -13.19 -15.70
C SER A 143 -7.97 -14.48 -15.13
N LYS A 144 -7.82 -15.59 -15.86
CA LYS A 144 -8.29 -16.91 -15.42
C LYS A 144 -7.22 -17.74 -14.72
N ALA A 145 -5.95 -17.37 -14.88
CA ALA A 145 -4.84 -18.10 -14.29
C ALA A 145 -4.87 -18.09 -12.75
N GLU A 146 -4.66 -19.26 -12.14
CA GLU A 146 -4.53 -19.39 -10.67
C GLU A 146 -3.28 -18.69 -10.14
N VAL A 147 -2.22 -18.65 -10.95
CA VAL A 147 -0.91 -18.08 -10.62
C VAL A 147 -0.40 -17.20 -11.75
N PHE A 148 0.37 -16.17 -11.41
CA PHE A 148 1.11 -15.40 -12.38
C PHE A 148 2.43 -16.13 -12.72
N PRO A 149 2.89 -16.15 -13.98
CA PRO A 149 4.17 -16.78 -14.32
C PRO A 149 5.34 -16.22 -13.51
N GLY A 150 6.23 -17.11 -13.08
CA GLY A 150 7.36 -16.80 -12.22
C GLY A 150 7.52 -17.77 -11.06
N ARG A 151 8.28 -17.35 -10.06
CA ARG A 151 8.49 -18.05 -8.78
C ARG A 151 7.16 -18.23 -8.03
N ILE A 152 6.95 -19.39 -7.40
CA ILE A 152 5.87 -19.60 -6.44
C ILE A 152 6.47 -19.93 -5.08
N ASP A 153 6.00 -19.25 -4.05
CA ASP A 153 6.47 -19.40 -2.68
C ASP A 153 5.46 -20.18 -1.83
N ALA A 154 5.97 -21.01 -0.92
CA ALA A 154 5.21 -21.64 0.14
C ALA A 154 5.68 -21.15 1.52
N PHE A 155 4.78 -21.20 2.49
CA PHE A 155 5.01 -20.71 3.85
C PHE A 155 4.58 -21.76 4.87
N GLN A 156 4.95 -21.56 6.13
CA GLN A 156 4.50 -22.43 7.20
C GLN A 156 2.98 -22.41 7.36
N ASP A 157 2.38 -21.22 7.34
CA ASP A 157 0.93 -21.04 7.45
C ASP A 157 0.47 -19.71 6.80
N LEU A 158 -0.84 -19.49 6.77
CA LEU A 158 -1.46 -18.28 6.22
C LEU A 158 -1.05 -17.00 6.97
N TRP A 159 -0.72 -17.11 8.25
CA TRP A 159 -0.32 -15.97 9.06
C TRP A 159 1.08 -15.49 8.66
N VAL A 160 2.03 -16.41 8.48
CA VAL A 160 3.38 -16.11 7.98
C VAL A 160 3.32 -15.43 6.61
N THR A 161 2.49 -15.93 5.69
CA THR A 161 2.33 -15.25 4.39
C THR A 161 1.75 -13.85 4.54
N THR A 162 0.75 -13.67 5.43
CA THR A 162 0.15 -12.36 5.70
C THR A 162 1.19 -11.36 6.23
N VAL A 163 2.11 -11.82 7.08
CA VAL A 163 3.22 -11.02 7.61
C VAL A 163 4.15 -10.55 6.47
N TRP A 164 4.59 -11.47 5.60
CA TRP A 164 5.42 -11.13 4.43
C TRP A 164 4.73 -10.14 3.48
N VAL A 165 3.48 -10.41 3.16
CA VAL A 165 2.69 -9.60 2.23
C VAL A 165 2.42 -8.20 2.81
N THR A 166 2.14 -8.09 4.11
CA THR A 166 1.96 -6.80 4.80
C THR A 166 3.23 -5.96 4.76
N MET A 167 4.39 -6.56 5.03
CA MET A 167 5.68 -5.88 4.92
C MET A 167 5.90 -5.34 3.50
N ARG A 168 5.71 -6.19 2.49
CA ARG A 168 5.88 -5.83 1.07
C ARG A 168 4.95 -4.69 0.65
N CYS A 169 3.67 -4.75 0.99
CA CYS A 169 2.73 -3.68 0.71
C CYS A 169 3.05 -2.38 1.47
N SER A 170 3.62 -2.46 2.69
CA SER A 170 4.08 -1.28 3.44
C SER A 170 5.22 -0.56 2.70
N ARG A 171 6.15 -1.32 2.11
CA ARG A 171 7.21 -0.76 1.26
C ARG A 171 6.67 -0.09 -0.01
N LEU A 172 5.62 -0.64 -0.64
CA LEU A 172 4.93 0.04 -1.76
C LEU A 172 4.30 1.37 -1.33
N VAL A 173 3.74 1.44 -0.12
CA VAL A 173 3.19 2.69 0.44
C VAL A 173 4.31 3.73 0.62
N LEU A 174 5.44 3.35 1.21
CA LEU A 174 6.61 4.22 1.37
C LEU A 174 7.15 4.71 0.02
N ALA A 175 7.31 3.81 -0.95
CA ALA A 175 7.76 4.15 -2.30
C ALA A 175 6.83 5.18 -2.96
N SER A 176 5.51 5.00 -2.82
CA SER A 176 4.54 5.98 -3.33
C SER A 176 4.67 7.35 -2.65
N LEU A 177 4.96 7.42 -1.35
CA LEU A 177 5.19 8.69 -0.65
C LEU A 177 6.47 9.37 -1.13
N ILE A 178 7.55 8.60 -1.27
CA ILE A 178 8.84 9.11 -1.72
C ILE A 178 8.73 9.68 -3.12
N VAL A 179 8.18 8.93 -4.07
CA VAL A 179 8.06 9.38 -5.46
C VAL A 179 7.14 10.61 -5.57
N ARG A 180 6.09 10.70 -4.75
CA ARG A 180 5.25 11.91 -4.68
C ARG A 180 6.00 13.12 -4.13
N ALA A 181 6.75 12.94 -3.04
CA ALA A 181 7.55 14.02 -2.45
C ALA A 181 8.67 14.48 -3.39
N VAL A 182 9.36 13.56 -4.06
CA VAL A 182 10.34 13.82 -5.12
C VAL A 182 9.70 14.63 -6.24
N ALA A 183 8.53 14.22 -6.73
CA ALA A 183 7.82 14.95 -7.77
C ALA A 183 7.41 16.37 -7.34
N TRP A 184 7.01 16.55 -6.08
CA TRP A 184 6.72 17.86 -5.53
C TRP A 184 7.98 18.73 -5.45
N VAL A 185 9.11 18.18 -4.98
CA VAL A 185 10.38 18.91 -4.79
C VAL A 185 10.94 19.39 -6.13
N TYR A 186 11.02 18.49 -7.12
CA TYR A 186 11.64 18.81 -8.40
C TYR A 186 10.69 19.48 -9.40
N SER A 187 9.41 19.66 -9.07
CA SER A 187 8.45 20.38 -9.92
C SER A 187 9.00 21.76 -10.33
N PRO A 188 8.94 22.15 -11.62
CA PRO A 188 8.20 21.50 -12.72
C PRO A 188 8.99 20.44 -13.53
N ILE A 189 10.21 20.09 -13.13
CA ILE A 189 11.03 19.06 -13.81
C ILE A 189 10.33 17.70 -13.70
N ASP A 190 10.39 16.90 -14.78
CA ASP A 190 9.83 15.55 -14.76
C ASP A 190 10.58 14.67 -13.75
N TYR A 191 9.91 14.34 -12.65
CA TYR A 191 10.43 13.50 -11.59
C TYR A 191 10.92 12.13 -12.07
N ARG A 192 10.45 11.66 -13.24
CA ARG A 192 10.89 10.39 -13.82
C ARG A 192 12.34 10.39 -14.27
N THR A 193 12.95 11.56 -14.44
CA THR A 193 14.38 11.67 -14.77
C THR A 193 15.29 11.62 -13.55
N THR A 194 14.73 11.50 -12.34
CA THR A 194 15.50 11.48 -11.09
C THR A 194 16.04 10.07 -10.77
N PRO A 195 17.22 9.95 -10.15
CA PRO A 195 17.71 8.66 -9.64
C PRO A 195 16.79 8.03 -8.60
N GLU A 196 16.11 8.85 -7.79
CA GLU A 196 15.16 8.40 -6.78
C GLU A 196 14.00 7.67 -7.46
N TYR A 197 13.42 8.23 -8.53
CA TYR A 197 12.35 7.55 -9.27
C TYR A 197 12.83 6.21 -9.84
N THR A 198 14.00 6.19 -10.48
CA THR A 198 14.57 4.97 -11.08
C THR A 198 14.76 3.87 -10.02
N THR A 199 15.33 4.23 -8.87
CA THR A 199 15.54 3.31 -7.75
C THR A 199 14.21 2.74 -7.25
N TRP A 200 13.25 3.62 -6.93
CA TRP A 200 11.98 3.21 -6.34
C TRP A 200 11.06 2.47 -7.33
N SER A 201 11.12 2.79 -8.63
CA SER A 201 10.38 2.05 -9.66
C SER A 201 10.87 0.61 -9.77
N ASN A 202 12.19 0.39 -9.72
CA ASN A 202 12.77 -0.95 -9.77
C ASN A 202 12.44 -1.77 -8.52
N ILE A 203 12.54 -1.15 -7.33
CA ILE A 203 12.13 -1.77 -6.07
C ILE A 203 10.66 -2.18 -6.11
N CYS A 204 9.76 -1.30 -6.58
CA CYS A 204 8.34 -1.60 -6.68
C CYS A 204 8.06 -2.78 -7.62
N ALA A 205 8.72 -2.83 -8.78
CA ALA A 205 8.57 -3.93 -9.73
C ALA A 205 8.97 -5.28 -9.11
N GLY A 206 10.07 -5.30 -8.35
CA GLY A 206 10.50 -6.47 -7.57
C GLY A 206 9.46 -6.88 -6.52
N ILE A 207 8.97 -5.92 -5.72
CA ILE A 207 7.96 -6.17 -4.69
C ILE A 207 6.67 -6.74 -5.31
N ILE A 208 6.20 -6.20 -6.42
CA ILE A 208 4.99 -6.70 -7.12
C ILE A 208 5.20 -8.14 -7.57
N THR A 209 6.40 -8.47 -8.07
CA THR A 209 6.77 -9.84 -8.46
C THR A 209 6.73 -10.78 -7.25
N ASP A 210 7.29 -10.37 -6.12
CA ASP A 210 7.26 -11.15 -4.88
C ASP A 210 5.84 -11.32 -4.30
N LEU A 211 4.97 -10.32 -4.46
CA LEU A 211 3.56 -10.45 -4.10
C LEU A 211 2.85 -11.49 -4.98
N CYS A 212 3.10 -11.45 -6.30
CA CYS A 212 2.55 -12.45 -7.23
C CYS A 212 3.02 -13.87 -6.89
N ALA A 213 4.25 -14.03 -6.40
CA ALA A 213 4.80 -15.32 -5.98
C ALA A 213 4.16 -15.87 -4.68
N ALA A 214 3.81 -14.99 -3.74
CA ALA A 214 3.34 -15.39 -2.41
C ALA A 214 1.82 -15.60 -2.30
N ILE A 215 1.02 -14.81 -3.02
CA ILE A 215 -0.45 -14.87 -2.96
C ILE A 215 -1.03 -16.27 -3.31
N PRO A 216 -0.49 -17.04 -4.27
CA PRO A 216 -0.98 -18.39 -4.58
C PRO A 216 -1.08 -19.33 -3.38
N TYR A 217 -0.14 -19.23 -2.43
CA TYR A 217 -0.18 -20.03 -1.21
C TYR A 217 -1.45 -19.74 -0.41
N GLN A 218 -1.76 -18.47 -0.20
CA GLN A 218 -2.98 -18.07 0.52
C GLN A 218 -4.24 -18.50 -0.25
N LEU A 219 -4.26 -18.34 -1.56
CA LEU A 219 -5.42 -18.74 -2.39
C LEU A 219 -5.59 -20.26 -2.56
N GLY A 220 -4.77 -21.07 -1.91
CA GLY A 220 -4.95 -22.52 -1.85
C GLY A 220 -4.44 -23.26 -3.08
N TRP A 221 -3.50 -22.70 -3.84
CA TRP A 221 -2.95 -23.31 -5.04
C TRP A 221 -2.32 -24.70 -4.80
N PHE A 222 -1.81 -24.93 -3.59
CA PHE A 222 -1.20 -26.19 -3.17
C PHE A 222 -2.19 -27.30 -2.81
N LYS A 223 -3.49 -27.02 -2.76
CA LYS A 223 -4.51 -28.03 -2.39
C LYS A 223 -4.50 -29.25 -3.32
N SER A 224 -4.31 -29.02 -4.61
CA SER A 224 -4.17 -30.06 -5.63
C SER A 224 -2.72 -30.38 -5.99
N ARG A 225 -1.75 -29.83 -5.24
CA ARG A 225 -0.30 -29.90 -5.52
C ARG A 225 0.50 -30.15 -4.23
N GLN A 226 -0.01 -31.06 -3.38
CA GLN A 226 0.57 -31.34 -2.06
C GLN A 226 1.99 -31.91 -2.16
N GLU A 227 2.32 -32.60 -3.26
CA GLU A 227 3.65 -33.13 -3.56
C GLU A 227 4.73 -32.03 -3.62
N LEU A 228 4.35 -30.78 -3.91
CA LEU A 228 5.27 -29.65 -3.88
C LEU A 228 5.59 -29.20 -2.44
N LEU A 229 4.65 -29.38 -1.51
CA LEU A 229 4.84 -29.07 -0.09
C LEU A 229 5.61 -30.18 0.62
N GLU A 230 5.37 -31.44 0.30
CA GLU A 230 6.11 -32.58 0.88
C GLU A 230 7.62 -32.54 0.59
N ARG A 231 8.00 -31.98 -0.57
CA ARG A 231 9.41 -31.73 -0.93
C ARG A 231 10.05 -30.60 -0.13
N THR A 232 9.25 -29.85 0.62
CA THR A 232 9.73 -28.82 1.53
C THR A 232 9.58 -29.30 2.96
N ASP A 233 10.49 -28.95 3.88
CA ASP A 233 10.30 -29.24 5.31
C ASP A 233 9.17 -28.38 5.96
N LEU A 234 8.13 -28.02 5.20
CA LEU A 234 6.95 -27.34 5.69
C LEU A 234 5.95 -28.40 6.12
N THR A 235 5.41 -28.27 7.33
CA THR A 235 4.39 -29.19 7.81
C THR A 235 3.11 -28.97 6.99
N SER A 236 2.61 -30.03 6.35
CA SER A 236 1.35 -30.05 5.56
C SER A 236 0.08 -29.77 6.41
N TYR A 237 0.25 -29.56 7.72
CA TYR A 237 -0.82 -29.49 8.72
C TYR A 237 -1.79 -28.30 8.57
N CYS A 238 -1.49 -27.31 7.73
CA CYS A 238 -2.37 -26.16 7.50
C CYS A 238 -3.27 -26.28 6.26
N CYS A 239 -3.21 -27.40 5.51
CA CYS A 239 -4.28 -27.76 4.56
C CYS A 239 -5.52 -28.36 5.26
N GLY A 240 -5.85 -27.84 6.46
CA GLY A 240 -7.00 -28.27 7.27
C GLY A 240 -8.35 -27.74 6.76
N ASP A 241 -9.40 -28.48 7.11
CA ASP A 241 -10.77 -28.50 6.59
C ASP A 241 -11.42 -27.15 6.18
N GLU A 242 -12.18 -27.19 5.07
CA GLU A 242 -12.10 -26.20 3.99
C GLU A 242 -13.17 -25.09 3.98
N ALA A 243 -14.27 -25.19 4.73
CA ALA A 243 -15.41 -24.29 4.50
C ALA A 243 -15.24 -22.89 5.15
N VAL A 244 -14.66 -22.82 6.35
CA VAL A 244 -14.56 -21.57 7.14
C VAL A 244 -13.28 -20.78 6.81
N ALA A 245 -12.20 -21.46 6.38
CA ALA A 245 -10.92 -20.83 6.06
C ALA A 245 -10.88 -20.17 4.67
N LYS A 246 -11.76 -20.56 3.75
CA LYS A 246 -11.82 -20.04 2.36
C LYS A 246 -12.05 -18.52 2.32
N GLY A 247 -13.07 -18.04 3.04
CA GLY A 247 -13.37 -16.60 3.10
C GLY A 247 -12.30 -15.78 3.83
N LEU A 248 -11.71 -16.34 4.89
CA LEU A 248 -10.64 -15.66 5.64
C LEU A 248 -9.38 -15.46 4.79
N SER A 249 -8.99 -16.46 4.01
CA SER A 249 -7.85 -16.31 3.11
C SER A 249 -8.11 -15.26 2.02
N GLY A 250 -9.28 -15.32 1.36
CA GLY A 250 -9.71 -14.32 0.39
C GLY A 250 -9.67 -12.91 0.97
N TYR A 251 -10.11 -12.76 2.22
CA TYR A 251 -10.07 -11.48 2.94
C TYR A 251 -8.65 -10.94 3.12
N PHE A 252 -7.69 -11.78 3.52
CA PHE A 252 -6.29 -11.34 3.70
C PHE A 252 -5.59 -10.92 2.41
N VAL A 253 -5.88 -11.58 1.29
CA VAL A 253 -5.23 -11.25 0.00
C VAL A 253 -5.93 -10.16 -0.79
N THR A 254 -7.15 -9.76 -0.41
CA THR A 254 -7.91 -8.74 -1.15
C THR A 254 -7.18 -7.40 -1.21
N TRP A 255 -6.64 -6.91 -0.10
CA TRP A 255 -5.88 -5.65 -0.10
C TRP A 255 -4.54 -5.75 -0.87
N PRO A 256 -3.72 -6.79 -0.69
CA PRO A 256 -2.50 -6.99 -1.49
C PRO A 256 -2.74 -7.00 -3.00
N LEU A 257 -3.79 -7.69 -3.46
CA LEU A 257 -4.20 -7.65 -4.86
C LEU A 257 -4.63 -6.25 -5.29
N SER A 258 -5.30 -5.50 -4.41
CA SER A 258 -5.62 -4.08 -4.64
C SER A 258 -4.36 -3.21 -4.80
N CYS A 259 -3.28 -3.52 -4.09
CA CYS A 259 -2.00 -2.86 -4.28
C CYS A 259 -1.46 -3.14 -5.69
N ILE A 260 -1.40 -4.41 -6.11
CA ILE A 260 -0.93 -4.78 -7.46
C ILE A 260 -1.75 -4.06 -8.55
N ILE A 261 -3.09 -4.06 -8.45
CA ILE A 261 -3.89 -3.42 -9.51
C ILE A 261 -3.72 -1.90 -9.57
N THR A 262 -3.29 -1.23 -8.48
CA THR A 262 -3.20 0.23 -8.39
C THR A 262 -1.80 0.78 -8.66
N GLN A 263 -0.74 -0.02 -8.59
CA GLN A 263 0.62 0.47 -8.86
C GLN A 263 0.83 0.80 -10.35
N ASP A 264 1.51 1.92 -10.61
CA ASP A 264 2.01 2.29 -11.93
C ASP A 264 3.04 1.28 -12.47
N TYR A 265 3.77 0.65 -11.55
CA TYR A 265 4.87 -0.26 -11.85
C TYR A 265 4.43 -1.68 -12.21
N SER A 266 3.14 -2.00 -12.08
CA SER A 266 2.63 -3.32 -12.47
C SER A 266 2.52 -3.44 -13.99
N THR A 267 2.82 -4.62 -14.51
CA THR A 267 2.58 -4.92 -15.93
C THR A 267 1.08 -5.07 -16.22
N ALA A 268 0.70 -5.02 -17.49
CA ALA A 268 -0.69 -5.30 -17.89
C ALA A 268 -1.12 -6.72 -17.47
N GLY A 269 -0.23 -7.71 -17.62
CA GLY A 269 -0.46 -9.09 -17.19
C GLY A 269 -0.66 -9.24 -15.69
N GLN A 270 0.21 -8.63 -14.87
CA GLN A 270 0.08 -8.67 -13.40
C GLN A 270 -1.25 -8.05 -12.94
N ARG A 271 -1.68 -6.94 -13.56
CA ARG A 271 -2.97 -6.33 -13.27
C ARG A 271 -4.15 -7.20 -13.70
N ALA A 272 -4.08 -7.81 -14.88
CA ALA A 272 -5.13 -8.71 -15.37
C ALA A 272 -5.27 -9.93 -14.43
N TRP A 273 -4.15 -10.53 -14.04
CA TRP A 273 -4.12 -11.61 -13.07
C TRP A 273 -4.69 -11.20 -11.71
N ALA A 274 -4.23 -10.08 -11.15
CA ALA A 274 -4.70 -9.63 -9.85
C ALA A 274 -6.20 -9.29 -9.84
N LYS A 275 -6.73 -8.71 -10.93
CA LYS A 275 -8.19 -8.52 -11.11
C LYS A 275 -8.93 -9.86 -11.20
N GLY A 276 -8.39 -10.82 -11.93
CA GLY A 276 -8.92 -12.18 -12.00
C GLY A 276 -8.99 -12.88 -10.65
N ARG A 277 -7.95 -12.72 -9.81
CA ARG A 277 -7.94 -13.26 -8.45
C ARG A 277 -8.93 -12.56 -7.52
N LEU A 278 -9.12 -11.25 -7.65
CA LEU A 278 -10.18 -10.51 -6.95
C LEU A 278 -11.58 -10.97 -7.36
N GLU A 279 -11.79 -11.32 -8.63
CA GLU A 279 -13.04 -11.87 -9.15
C GLU A 279 -13.34 -13.25 -8.53
N TYR A 280 -12.34 -14.14 -8.49
CA TYR A 280 -12.41 -15.43 -7.82
C TYR A 280 -12.72 -15.28 -6.32
N ILE A 281 -12.05 -14.34 -5.64
CA ILE A 281 -12.32 -14.07 -4.22
C ILE A 281 -13.77 -13.65 -3.98
N ALA A 282 -14.31 -12.81 -4.86
CA ALA A 282 -15.69 -12.34 -4.74
C ALA A 282 -16.72 -13.45 -5.02
N SER A 283 -16.46 -14.28 -6.03
CA SER A 283 -17.42 -15.26 -6.55
C SER A 283 -17.36 -16.59 -5.79
N ASP A 284 -16.16 -17.04 -5.44
CA ASP A 284 -15.91 -18.39 -4.92
C ASP A 284 -15.54 -18.39 -3.43
N LEU A 285 -14.95 -17.31 -2.91
CA LEU A 285 -14.55 -17.21 -1.50
C LEU A 285 -15.50 -16.34 -0.65
N GLY A 286 -16.54 -15.76 -1.25
CA GLY A 286 -17.59 -15.05 -0.53
C GLY A 286 -17.23 -13.64 -0.02
N VAL A 287 -16.10 -13.06 -0.45
CA VAL A 287 -15.68 -11.71 -0.05
C VAL A 287 -16.18 -10.69 -1.09
N GLY A 288 -17.46 -10.35 -1.03
CA GLY A 288 -18.15 -9.59 -2.08
C GLY A 288 -17.53 -8.23 -2.45
N TYR A 289 -16.90 -7.52 -1.49
CA TYR A 289 -16.28 -6.22 -1.80
C TYR A 289 -15.05 -6.33 -2.73
N ALA A 290 -14.46 -7.52 -2.88
CA ALA A 290 -13.37 -7.76 -3.83
C ALA A 290 -13.82 -7.48 -5.28
N LYS A 291 -15.11 -7.73 -5.60
CA LYS A 291 -15.70 -7.40 -6.91
C LYS A 291 -15.65 -5.90 -7.20
N MET A 292 -15.84 -5.05 -6.19
CA MET A 292 -15.74 -3.61 -6.37
C MET A 292 -14.30 -3.18 -6.72
N LEU A 293 -13.31 -3.89 -6.19
CA LEU A 293 -11.90 -3.57 -6.42
C LEU A 293 -11.46 -3.88 -7.86
N THR A 294 -12.08 -4.83 -8.55
CA THR A 294 -11.76 -5.11 -9.97
C THR A 294 -12.03 -3.91 -10.90
N HIS A 295 -12.92 -3.01 -10.46
CA HIS A 295 -13.32 -1.78 -11.17
C HIS A 295 -12.50 -0.55 -10.78
N VAL A 296 -11.58 -0.67 -9.82
CA VAL A 296 -10.67 0.42 -9.44
C VAL A 296 -9.72 0.70 -10.60
N ASN A 297 -9.73 1.95 -11.07
CA ASN A 297 -8.85 2.44 -12.13
C ASN A 297 -7.88 3.51 -11.64
N VAL A 298 -7.63 3.55 -10.32
CA VAL A 298 -6.65 4.45 -9.74
C VAL A 298 -5.24 3.92 -9.98
N ARG A 299 -4.31 4.86 -10.20
CA ARG A 299 -2.90 4.63 -10.52
C ARG A 299 -2.02 5.44 -9.58
N VAL A 300 -1.20 4.76 -8.79
CA VAL A 300 -0.31 5.37 -7.82
C VAL A 300 1.15 5.06 -8.17
N PRO A 301 2.08 6.03 -8.02
CA PRO A 301 1.87 7.39 -7.49
C PRO A 301 1.35 8.44 -8.48
N SER A 302 1.31 8.19 -9.80
CA SER A 302 1.10 9.23 -10.82
C SER A 302 -0.19 10.05 -10.68
N MET A 303 -1.35 9.42 -10.41
CA MET A 303 -2.59 10.17 -10.22
C MET A 303 -2.60 10.98 -8.93
N LEU A 304 -1.88 10.53 -7.89
CA LEU A 304 -1.74 11.28 -6.65
C LEU A 304 -0.80 12.48 -6.84
N ILE A 305 0.29 12.34 -7.60
CA ILE A 305 1.16 13.48 -7.98
C ILE A 305 0.34 14.54 -8.70
N LYS A 306 -0.48 14.14 -9.68
CA LYS A 306 -1.36 15.07 -10.40
C LYS A 306 -2.32 15.78 -9.45
N ARG A 307 -2.93 15.06 -8.50
CA ARG A 307 -3.81 15.64 -7.47
C ARG A 307 -3.05 16.63 -6.60
N ASP A 308 -1.86 16.28 -6.12
CA ASP A 308 -1.04 17.14 -5.26
C ASP A 308 -0.63 18.44 -5.98
N ALA A 309 -0.31 18.37 -7.28
CA ALA A 309 -0.03 19.55 -8.10
C ALA A 309 -1.27 20.45 -8.30
N MET A 310 -2.46 19.85 -8.51
CA MET A 310 -3.72 20.59 -8.65
C MET A 310 -4.12 21.30 -7.34
N ALA A 311 -3.86 20.66 -6.21
CA ALA A 311 -4.02 21.25 -4.88
C ALA A 311 -3.14 22.50 -4.70
N ALA A 312 -1.84 22.37 -5.00
CA ALA A 312 -0.87 23.44 -4.81
C ALA A 312 -1.14 24.67 -5.70
N SER A 313 -1.76 24.50 -6.88
CA SER A 313 -2.12 25.61 -7.77
C SER A 313 -3.43 26.31 -7.40
N GLY A 314 -4.11 25.88 -6.33
CA GLY A 314 -5.43 26.41 -5.94
C GLY A 314 -6.55 26.10 -6.93
N SER A 315 -6.31 25.16 -7.86
CA SER A 315 -7.22 24.84 -8.96
C SER A 315 -8.39 23.92 -8.55
N VAL A 316 -8.32 23.30 -7.37
CA VAL A 316 -9.38 22.43 -6.82
C VAL A 316 -9.45 22.55 -5.30
N ASP A 317 -10.66 22.61 -4.76
CA ASP A 317 -10.93 22.42 -3.33
C ASP A 317 -10.59 20.96 -2.94
N THR A 318 -9.48 20.80 -2.21
CA THR A 318 -8.89 19.50 -1.86
C THR A 318 -9.70 18.72 -0.82
N SER A 319 -10.76 19.30 -0.27
CA SER A 319 -11.74 18.62 0.59
C SER A 319 -12.58 17.55 -0.17
N ALA A 320 -12.48 17.50 -1.50
CA ALA A 320 -13.43 16.76 -2.33
C ALA A 320 -12.93 15.46 -2.97
N ILE A 321 -11.64 15.09 -2.90
CA ILE A 321 -11.13 13.88 -3.57
C ILE A 321 -10.48 12.93 -2.58
N ASP A 322 -11.33 12.40 -1.70
CA ASP A 322 -11.04 11.21 -0.93
C ASP A 322 -10.95 10.01 -1.88
N PHE A 323 -10.07 9.05 -1.61
CA PHE A 323 -9.97 7.82 -2.39
C PHE A 323 -11.33 7.08 -2.39
N GLU A 324 -12.11 7.27 -1.32
CA GLU A 324 -13.52 6.86 -1.24
C GLU A 324 -14.46 7.61 -2.19
N LYS A 325 -14.31 8.94 -2.37
CA LYS A 325 -15.18 9.76 -3.24
C LYS A 325 -14.95 9.50 -4.74
N VAL A 326 -13.71 9.25 -5.15
CA VAL A 326 -13.40 8.84 -6.55
C VAL A 326 -14.05 7.50 -6.90
N LEU A 327 -14.25 6.65 -5.89
CA LEU A 327 -14.88 5.33 -6.03
C LEU A 327 -16.39 5.37 -5.81
N SER A 328 -16.96 6.41 -5.19
CA SER A 328 -18.40 6.61 -5.04
C SER A 328 -19.07 7.24 -6.26
N ASN A 329 -18.36 8.02 -7.07
CA ASN A 329 -18.92 8.78 -8.21
C ASN A 329 -19.24 7.94 -9.47
N ARG A 330 -19.61 6.67 -9.32
CA ARG A 330 -20.18 5.87 -10.41
C ARG A 330 -21.59 5.40 -10.11
N ILE A 331 -22.47 6.33 -9.74
CA ILE A 331 -23.91 6.19 -9.98
C ILE A 331 -24.43 7.58 -10.40
N VAL A 332 -24.91 7.67 -11.64
CA VAL A 332 -25.54 8.82 -12.35
C VAL A 332 -24.58 9.91 -12.92
N PRO A 333 -24.66 10.23 -14.23
CA PRO A 333 -23.99 11.41 -14.78
C PRO A 333 -24.73 12.69 -14.32
N PRO A 334 -24.05 13.75 -13.87
CA PRO A 334 -24.73 14.99 -13.52
C PRO A 334 -25.28 15.67 -14.78
N SER A 335 -26.56 16.03 -14.73
CA SER A 335 -27.22 16.91 -15.67
C SER A 335 -26.50 18.26 -15.75
N ARG A 336 -26.31 18.75 -16.98
CA ARG A 336 -25.67 20.04 -17.28
C ARG A 336 -26.41 21.18 -16.59
N HIS A 337 -25.78 21.79 -15.58
CA HIS A 337 -26.05 23.16 -15.19
C HIS A 337 -24.74 23.95 -15.29
N THR A 338 -24.75 24.95 -16.17
CA THR A 338 -23.69 25.93 -16.35
C THR A 338 -23.60 26.84 -15.12
N VAL A 339 -22.51 26.73 -14.38
CA VAL A 339 -22.12 27.71 -13.36
C VAL A 339 -20.91 28.47 -13.92
N GLU A 340 -21.00 29.79 -13.96
CA GLU A 340 -19.93 30.68 -14.41
C GLU A 340 -18.70 30.56 -13.49
N SER A 341 -17.50 30.46 -14.10
CA SER A 341 -16.22 30.44 -13.39
C SER A 341 -15.92 31.77 -12.68
N PRO A 342 -15.32 31.77 -11.48
CA PRO A 342 -14.71 32.96 -10.94
C PRO A 342 -13.48 33.35 -11.77
N ALA A 343 -13.20 34.65 -11.86
CA ALA A 343 -12.04 35.20 -12.53
C ALA A 343 -10.73 34.56 -12.03
N GLY A 344 -9.90 34.08 -12.97
CA GLY A 344 -8.60 33.47 -12.69
C GLY A 344 -7.63 34.42 -11.98
N PRO A 345 -6.56 33.87 -11.35
CA PRO A 345 -5.60 34.66 -10.60
C PRO A 345 -4.92 35.73 -11.47
N SER A 346 -4.66 36.90 -10.89
CA SER A 346 -3.99 38.02 -11.58
C SER A 346 -2.60 37.62 -12.09
N ARG A 347 -2.21 38.14 -13.26
CA ARG A 347 -0.90 37.86 -13.90
C ARG A 347 0.30 38.04 -12.96
N GLU A 348 0.17 38.96 -12.00
CA GLU A 348 1.18 39.26 -10.99
C GLU A 348 1.36 38.12 -9.98
N ARG A 349 0.27 37.45 -9.56
CA ARG A 349 0.34 36.26 -8.69
C ARG A 349 0.97 35.07 -9.42
N VAL A 350 0.70 34.91 -10.71
CA VAL A 350 1.30 33.86 -11.54
C VAL A 350 2.81 34.09 -11.69
N ALA A 351 3.23 35.33 -11.96
CA ALA A 351 4.65 35.67 -12.07
C ALA A 351 5.42 35.46 -10.76
N ILE A 352 4.81 35.79 -9.60
CA ILE A 352 5.41 35.54 -8.28
C ILE A 352 5.55 34.04 -8.02
N LEU A 353 4.53 33.24 -8.36
CA LEU A 353 4.58 31.77 -8.25
C LEU A 353 5.68 31.18 -9.14
N GLU A 354 5.80 31.64 -10.38
CA GLU A 354 6.85 31.18 -11.31
C GLU A 354 8.26 31.55 -10.82
N GLN A 355 8.44 32.76 -10.28
CA GLN A 355 9.72 33.20 -9.73
C GLN A 355 10.10 32.42 -8.46
N GLN A 356 9.14 32.14 -7.58
CA GLN A 356 9.35 31.31 -6.40
C GLN A 356 9.67 29.85 -6.76
N GLN A 357 8.99 29.30 -7.77
CA GLN A 357 9.29 27.95 -8.30
C GLN A 357 10.70 27.87 -8.89
N ARG A 358 11.15 28.88 -9.64
CA ARG A 358 12.52 28.92 -10.19
C ARG A 358 13.58 28.99 -9.10
N ALA A 359 13.42 29.88 -8.11
CA ALA A 359 14.38 30.00 -7.02
C ALA A 359 14.44 28.72 -6.15
N ALA A 360 13.30 28.07 -5.95
CA ALA A 360 13.24 26.80 -5.24
C ALA A 360 13.83 25.63 -6.06
N MET A 361 13.65 25.63 -7.39
CA MET A 361 14.29 24.68 -8.31
C MET A 361 15.82 24.78 -8.26
N GLU A 362 16.37 26.00 -8.30
CA GLU A 362 17.81 26.22 -8.17
C GLU A 362 18.35 25.76 -6.81
N ALA A 363 17.61 25.99 -5.72
CA ALA A 363 17.95 25.50 -4.39
C ALA A 363 17.87 23.97 -4.28
N ALA A 364 16.87 23.34 -4.91
CA ALA A 364 16.72 21.88 -4.94
C ALA A 364 17.84 21.22 -5.75
N LEU A 365 18.22 21.79 -6.90
CA LEU A 365 19.36 21.34 -7.71
C LEU A 365 20.69 21.51 -6.95
N ALA A 366 20.90 22.64 -6.29
CA ALA A 366 22.10 22.86 -5.46
C ALA A 366 22.19 21.88 -4.28
N THR A 367 21.04 21.50 -3.73
CA THR A 367 20.94 20.48 -2.68
C THR A 367 21.23 19.08 -3.25
N TYR A 368 20.67 18.75 -4.41
CA TYR A 368 20.91 17.49 -5.13
C TYR A 368 22.40 17.27 -5.44
N TYR A 369 23.09 18.28 -6.00
CA TYR A 369 24.53 18.19 -6.30
C TYR A 369 25.40 18.05 -5.04
N ARG A 370 25.01 18.64 -3.90
CA ARG A 370 25.72 18.43 -2.62
C ARG A 370 25.53 17.03 -2.04
N PHE A 371 24.43 16.36 -2.35
CA PHE A 371 24.17 15.01 -1.87
C PHE A 371 24.72 13.91 -2.79
N SER A 372 24.96 14.19 -4.08
CA SER A 372 25.62 13.24 -4.99
C SER A 372 27.13 13.12 -4.75
N ASP A 373 27.79 14.17 -4.25
CA ASP A 373 29.25 14.18 -4.03
C ASP A 373 29.67 13.53 -2.69
N GLY A 374 28.73 13.16 -1.81
CA GLY A 374 29.03 12.53 -0.52
C GLY A 374 29.14 11.00 -0.54
N GLY A 375 29.03 10.36 -1.71
CA GLY A 375 28.92 8.90 -1.87
C GLY A 375 30.11 8.21 -2.52
N ALA A 376 31.24 8.89 -2.67
CA ALA A 376 32.48 8.31 -3.18
C ALA A 376 33.61 8.50 -2.18
N HIS A 377 33.62 7.71 -1.10
CA HIS A 377 34.82 7.21 -0.43
C HIS A 377 34.50 6.00 0.43
#